data_AF-A0A420B7L3-F1
#
_entry.id   AF-A0A420B7L3-F1
#
_cell.length_a   1.000
_cell.length_b   1.000
_cell.length_c   1.000
_cell.angle_alpha   90.00
_cell.angle_beta   90.00
_cell.angle_gamma   90.00
#
_symmetry.space_group_name_H-M   'P 1'
#
loop_
_entity.id
_entity.type
_entity.pdbx_description
1 polymer ?
#
loop_
_entity_poly.entity_id
_entity_poly.type
_entity_poly.pdbx_seq_one_letter_code
_entity_poly.pdbx_strand_id
1 'polypeptide(L)'
;MDKFSLLVGNDINNISPGISWSDLLTNIKTKYHVTALENGQKPFPMLYEEIFLNAIKIQHLNEKELKTYISESVSQINQNEIHQLIRALPTKNIITTNYEFSLEGSTSKKNTSLIRETTYSVFRRHETTDKTFWHIHGDCDSPSSINLGYEHYCGQLQKMRDYVVNGTNYTSDTVFKAALIKRLKQKKDLQLQSWIDLFFTQDIHILGLSLDFVEIDLWWLLTYRARNKFYRKSDFIQNQLFYYTTKKWHQIAVDKMQLLKANDVEIIVIDESDKTKYYKKILKEISKRYQLPSNK
;
A
#
# COMPACT_ATOMS: atom_id res chain seq x y z
N MET A 1 -0.34 10.32 -21.28
CA MET A 1 0.08 9.44 -20.17
C MET A 1 -0.43 10.03 -18.88
N ASP A 2 -0.92 9.19 -17.96
CA ASP A 2 -1.34 9.66 -16.64
C ASP A 2 -0.12 10.22 -15.92
N LYS A 3 -0.26 11.43 -15.38
CA LYS A 3 0.88 12.19 -14.84
C LYS A 3 1.29 11.73 -13.45
N PHE A 4 0.36 11.14 -12.71
CA PHE A 4 0.57 10.75 -11.32
C PHE A 4 -0.34 9.59 -10.90
N SER A 5 0.05 8.93 -9.82
CA SER A 5 -0.73 7.95 -9.07
C SER A 5 -0.80 8.35 -7.59
N LEU A 6 -1.75 7.78 -6.87
CA LEU A 6 -1.84 7.94 -5.41
C LEU A 6 -1.44 6.62 -4.74
N LEU A 7 -0.72 6.69 -3.62
CA LEU A 7 -0.59 5.60 -2.66
C LEU A 7 -1.30 6.02 -1.38
N VAL A 8 -2.40 5.33 -1.08
CA VAL A 8 -3.32 5.70 0.01
C VAL A 8 -3.24 4.63 1.10
N GLY A 9 -2.94 5.05 2.33
CA GLY A 9 -2.97 4.17 3.50
C GLY A 9 -4.23 4.34 4.35
N ASN A 10 -4.30 3.56 5.43
CA ASN A 10 -5.52 3.39 6.22
C ASN A 10 -5.95 4.61 7.03
N ASP A 11 -5.09 5.63 7.24
CA ASP A 11 -5.48 6.75 8.10
C ASP A 11 -6.68 7.57 7.57
N ILE A 12 -6.98 7.52 6.27
CA ILE A 12 -8.19 8.15 5.72
C ILE A 12 -9.49 7.51 6.26
N ASN A 13 -9.44 6.26 6.70
CA ASN A 13 -10.60 5.56 7.29
C ASN A 13 -10.92 6.08 8.68
N ASN A 14 -9.93 6.59 9.40
CA ASN A 14 -10.06 7.14 10.75
C ASN A 14 -10.80 8.51 10.79
N ILE A 15 -11.36 8.97 9.67
CA ILE A 15 -12.28 10.12 9.63
C ILE A 15 -13.68 9.69 10.06
N SER A 16 -14.10 8.49 9.65
CA SER A 16 -15.36 7.90 10.07
C SER A 16 -15.14 7.13 11.37
N PRO A 17 -16.11 7.13 12.30
CA PRO A 17 -16.09 6.17 13.41
C PRO A 17 -16.15 4.75 12.84
N GLY A 18 -15.30 3.87 13.35
CA GLY A 18 -15.16 2.49 12.90
C GLY A 18 -14.31 1.67 13.85
N ILE A 19 -14.14 0.38 13.54
CA ILE A 19 -13.27 -0.51 14.30
C ILE A 19 -11.83 -0.08 14.07
N SER A 20 -11.14 0.36 15.12
CA SER A 20 -9.71 0.65 15.02
C SER A 20 -8.91 -0.66 14.95
N TRP A 21 -7.68 -0.59 14.44
CA TRP A 21 -6.78 -1.75 14.48
C TRP A 21 -6.49 -2.26 15.90
N SER A 22 -6.51 -1.39 16.92
CA SER A 22 -6.38 -1.84 18.31
C SER A 22 -7.63 -2.60 18.78
N ASP A 23 -8.81 -2.20 18.31
CA ASP A 23 -10.05 -2.91 18.61
C ASP A 23 -10.05 -4.28 17.93
N LEU A 24 -9.62 -4.35 16.67
CA LEU A 24 -9.46 -5.63 15.96
C LEU A 24 -8.50 -6.56 16.69
N LEU A 25 -7.32 -6.05 17.09
CA LEU A 25 -6.36 -6.84 17.86
C LEU A 25 -6.96 -7.31 19.19
N THR A 26 -7.68 -6.44 19.90
CA THR A 26 -8.35 -6.80 21.17
C THR A 26 -9.38 -7.90 20.94
N ASN A 27 -10.17 -7.80 19.87
CA ASN A 27 -11.16 -8.80 19.52
C ASN A 27 -10.51 -10.14 19.15
N ILE A 28 -9.41 -10.12 18.40
CA ILE A 28 -8.61 -11.31 18.08
C ILE A 28 -8.06 -11.94 19.37
N LYS A 29 -7.48 -11.14 20.28
CA LYS A 29 -6.97 -11.63 21.57
C LYS A 29 -8.06 -12.30 22.40
N THR A 30 -9.23 -11.65 22.52
CA THR A 30 -10.36 -12.17 23.27
C THR A 30 -10.89 -13.46 22.63
N LYS A 31 -11.05 -13.48 21.30
CA LYS A 31 -11.56 -14.64 20.56
C LYS A 31 -10.66 -15.87 20.68
N TYR A 32 -9.34 -15.67 20.66
CA TYR A 32 -8.36 -16.77 20.68
C TYR A 32 -7.66 -16.94 22.03
N HIS A 33 -8.18 -16.33 23.10
CA HIS A 33 -7.69 -16.45 24.49
C HIS A 33 -6.17 -16.25 24.65
N VAL A 34 -5.59 -15.26 23.93
CA VAL A 34 -4.15 -14.97 24.02
C VAL A 34 -3.87 -14.12 25.27
N THR A 35 -3.35 -14.75 26.32
CA THR A 35 -3.22 -14.18 27.68
C THR A 35 -2.00 -13.28 27.90
N ALA A 36 -0.94 -13.41 27.11
CA ALA A 36 0.32 -12.68 27.32
C ALA A 36 0.73 -11.93 26.04
N LEU A 37 0.28 -10.68 25.91
CA LEU A 37 0.82 -9.76 24.92
C LEU A 37 1.13 -8.45 25.64
N GLU A 38 2.40 -8.29 26.03
CA GLU A 38 2.89 -7.00 26.53
C GLU A 38 2.71 -5.95 25.42
N ASN A 39 1.82 -5.00 25.67
CA ASN A 39 1.53 -3.92 24.75
C ASN A 39 2.61 -2.85 24.91
N GLY A 40 3.43 -2.62 23.87
CA GLY A 40 4.15 -1.35 23.79
C GLY A 40 5.36 -1.33 22.87
N GLN A 41 6.09 -2.44 22.73
CA GLN A 41 7.37 -2.45 21.99
C GLN A 41 7.38 -3.33 20.74
N LYS A 42 6.56 -4.38 20.69
CA LYS A 42 6.54 -5.31 19.56
C LYS A 42 5.92 -4.63 18.34
N PRO A 43 6.62 -4.56 17.20
CA PRO A 43 6.01 -4.09 15.97
C PRO A 43 4.85 -5.00 15.55
N PHE A 44 3.86 -4.42 14.90
CA PHE A 44 2.61 -5.11 14.56
C PHE A 44 2.81 -6.44 13.81
N PRO A 45 3.69 -6.54 12.79
CA PRO A 45 3.86 -7.80 12.08
C PRO A 45 4.38 -8.93 12.97
N MET A 46 5.21 -8.62 13.97
CA MET A 46 5.68 -9.62 14.94
C MET A 46 4.57 -9.99 15.94
N LEU A 47 3.75 -9.02 16.34
CA LEU A 47 2.58 -9.27 17.17
C LEU A 47 1.58 -10.21 16.48
N TYR A 48 1.39 -10.04 15.17
CA TYR A 48 0.58 -10.96 14.37
C TYR A 48 1.13 -12.39 14.41
N GLU A 49 2.43 -12.58 14.20
CA GLU A 49 3.06 -13.90 14.28
C GLU A 49 2.85 -14.55 15.65
N GLU A 50 3.01 -13.78 16.73
CA GLU A 50 2.83 -14.27 18.09
C GLU A 50 1.38 -14.70 18.36
N ILE A 51 0.40 -13.90 17.94
CA ILE A 51 -1.03 -14.26 18.03
C ILE A 51 -1.29 -15.54 17.27
N PHE A 52 -0.84 -15.61 16.02
CA PHE A 52 -1.11 -16.74 15.14
C PHE A 52 -0.48 -18.04 15.67
N LEU A 53 0.79 -18.00 16.07
CA LEU A 53 1.50 -19.17 16.60
C LEU A 53 0.92 -19.65 17.94
N ASN A 54 0.48 -18.74 18.81
CA ASN A 54 -0.19 -19.11 20.05
C ASN A 54 -1.56 -19.73 19.79
N ALA A 55 -2.35 -19.15 18.88
CA ALA A 55 -3.65 -19.68 18.50
C ALA A 55 -3.55 -21.08 17.88
N ILE A 56 -2.55 -21.34 17.03
CA ILE A 56 -2.28 -22.70 16.50
C ILE A 56 -1.95 -23.67 17.63
N LYS A 57 -1.03 -23.31 18.53
CA LYS A 57 -0.54 -24.21 19.59
C LYS A 57 -1.63 -24.61 20.58
N ILE A 58 -2.50 -23.66 20.93
CA ILE A 58 -3.49 -23.84 21.99
C ILE A 58 -4.84 -24.30 21.42
N GLN A 59 -5.24 -23.79 20.26
CA GLN A 59 -6.59 -23.98 19.71
C GLN A 59 -6.62 -24.69 18.34
N HIS A 60 -5.46 -25.12 17.82
CA HIS A 60 -5.34 -25.72 16.47
C HIS A 60 -5.94 -24.87 15.34
N LEU A 61 -5.91 -23.54 15.52
CA LEU A 61 -6.47 -22.59 14.55
C LEU A 61 -5.76 -22.68 13.20
N ASN A 62 -6.52 -22.63 12.11
CA ASN A 62 -5.97 -22.42 10.78
C ASN A 62 -5.77 -20.91 10.52
N GLU A 63 -4.64 -20.52 9.93
CA GLU A 63 -4.37 -19.13 9.53
C GLU A 63 -5.48 -18.53 8.68
N LYS A 64 -6.07 -19.36 7.81
CA LYS A 64 -7.19 -18.97 6.97
C LYS A 64 -8.36 -18.44 7.80
N GLU A 65 -8.65 -19.05 8.95
CA GLU A 65 -9.75 -18.62 9.83
C GLU A 65 -9.45 -17.27 10.47
N LEU A 66 -8.21 -17.06 10.92
CA LEU A 66 -7.75 -15.76 11.43
C LEU A 66 -7.88 -14.68 10.35
N LYS A 67 -7.38 -14.94 9.15
CA LYS A 67 -7.46 -14.00 8.03
C LYS A 67 -8.89 -13.75 7.58
N THR A 68 -9.77 -14.76 7.57
CA THR A 68 -11.20 -14.58 7.30
C THR A 68 -11.86 -13.66 8.32
N TYR A 69 -11.57 -13.84 9.61
CA TYR A 69 -12.11 -12.96 10.65
C TYR A 69 -11.64 -11.50 10.48
N ILE A 70 -10.37 -11.31 10.09
CA ILE A 70 -9.82 -9.99 9.79
C ILE A 70 -10.51 -9.39 8.56
N SER A 71 -10.65 -10.15 7.47
CA SER A 71 -11.39 -9.76 6.26
C SER A 71 -12.80 -9.30 6.58
N GLU A 72 -13.55 -10.07 7.38
CA GLU A 72 -14.90 -9.72 7.81
C GLU A 72 -14.91 -8.40 8.58
N SER A 73 -13.96 -8.22 9.49
CA SER A 73 -13.88 -7.00 10.31
C SER A 73 -13.56 -5.76 9.48
N VAL A 74 -12.56 -5.82 8.60
CA VAL A 74 -12.17 -4.67 7.75
C VAL A 74 -13.19 -4.39 6.65
N SER A 75 -13.96 -5.40 6.20
CA SER A 75 -15.04 -5.21 5.22
C SER A 75 -16.16 -4.28 5.70
N GLN A 76 -16.26 -4.05 7.02
CA GLN A 76 -17.26 -3.15 7.62
C GLN A 76 -16.84 -1.68 7.60
N ILE A 77 -15.62 -1.37 7.13
CA ILE A 77 -15.13 0.00 7.05
C ILE A 77 -15.94 0.76 5.98
N ASN A 78 -16.58 1.84 6.41
CA ASN A 78 -17.40 2.68 5.53
C ASN A 78 -16.56 3.77 4.85
N GLN A 79 -16.85 4.00 3.57
CA GLN A 79 -16.31 5.14 2.85
C GLN A 79 -16.78 6.49 3.44
N ASN A 80 -16.02 7.54 3.15
CA ASN A 80 -16.31 8.92 3.54
C ASN A 80 -16.04 9.90 2.38
N GLU A 81 -16.24 11.20 2.62
CA GLU A 81 -16.09 12.22 1.58
C GLU A 81 -14.68 12.28 0.97
N ILE A 82 -13.62 11.92 1.69
CA ILE A 82 -12.25 11.90 1.15
C ILE A 82 -12.09 10.80 0.10
N HIS A 83 -12.73 9.65 0.29
CA HIS A 83 -12.73 8.57 -0.71
C HIS A 83 -13.37 9.04 -2.02
N GLN A 84 -14.49 9.78 -1.93
CA GLN A 84 -15.17 10.34 -3.09
C GLN A 84 -14.29 11.37 -3.81
N LEU A 85 -13.64 12.26 -3.06
CA LEU A 85 -12.72 13.26 -3.63
C LEU A 85 -11.49 12.61 -4.29
N ILE A 86 -10.96 11.53 -3.71
CA ILE A 86 -9.87 10.74 -4.31
C ILE A 86 -10.32 10.12 -5.64
N ARG A 87 -11.53 9.53 -5.70
CA ARG A 87 -12.08 9.00 -6.96
C ARG A 87 -12.31 10.07 -8.01
N ALA A 88 -12.66 11.30 -7.60
CA ALA A 88 -12.87 12.39 -8.54
C ALA A 88 -11.56 12.91 -9.19
N LEU A 89 -10.38 12.54 -8.67
CA LEU A 89 -9.12 12.94 -9.29
C LEU A 89 -8.91 12.25 -10.65
N PRO A 90 -8.35 12.95 -11.65
CA PRO A 90 -8.06 12.43 -12.99
C PRO A 90 -6.77 11.62 -13.01
N THR A 91 -6.59 10.73 -12.03
CA THR A 91 -5.62 9.64 -12.08
C THR A 91 -6.33 8.35 -12.46
N LYS A 92 -5.64 7.49 -13.20
CA LYS A 92 -6.10 6.13 -13.49
C LYS A 92 -5.63 5.10 -12.49
N ASN A 93 -4.62 5.40 -11.67
CA ASN A 93 -4.02 4.41 -10.77
C ASN A 93 -4.06 4.91 -9.33
N ILE A 94 -4.66 4.08 -8.47
CA ILE A 94 -4.68 4.25 -7.02
C ILE A 94 -4.09 2.99 -6.42
N ILE A 95 -3.03 3.14 -5.64
CA ILE A 95 -2.36 2.09 -4.90
C ILE A 95 -2.84 2.19 -3.46
N THR A 96 -3.11 1.07 -2.81
CA THR A 96 -3.55 1.06 -1.41
C THR A 96 -3.00 -0.13 -0.64
N THR A 97 -2.68 0.10 0.63
CA THR A 97 -2.37 -0.94 1.62
C THR A 97 -3.61 -1.41 2.37
N ASN A 98 -4.77 -0.77 2.12
CA ASN A 98 -6.02 -1.11 2.75
C ASN A 98 -6.57 -2.43 2.17
N TYR A 99 -7.39 -3.12 2.95
CA TYR A 99 -7.95 -4.42 2.54
C TYR A 99 -9.38 -4.27 2.00
N GLU A 100 -10.11 -3.27 2.48
CA GLU A 100 -11.49 -2.98 2.09
C GLU A 100 -11.59 -2.18 0.79
N PHE A 101 -12.77 -2.21 0.16
CA PHE A 101 -13.04 -1.56 -1.14
C PHE A 101 -13.66 -0.15 -1.03
N SER A 102 -13.31 0.59 0.03
CA SER A 102 -13.85 1.92 0.30
C SER A 102 -13.40 2.96 -0.74
N LEU A 103 -12.20 2.80 -1.31
CA LEU A 103 -11.61 3.68 -2.32
C LEU A 103 -12.28 3.51 -3.67
N GLU A 104 -12.70 2.31 -4.02
CA GLU A 104 -13.45 1.92 -5.21
C GLU A 104 -14.87 2.49 -5.15
N GLY A 105 -15.42 2.64 -3.94
CA GLY A 105 -16.78 3.10 -3.67
C GLY A 105 -17.85 2.02 -3.81
N SER A 106 -17.46 0.83 -4.26
CA SER A 106 -18.27 -0.39 -4.31
C SER A 106 -17.36 -1.61 -4.32
N THR A 107 -17.78 -2.69 -3.68
CA THR A 107 -17.06 -3.98 -3.75
C THR A 107 -16.99 -4.47 -5.19
N SER A 108 -15.80 -4.42 -5.79
CA SER A 108 -15.58 -4.97 -7.12
C SER A 108 -15.54 -6.50 -7.03
N LYS A 109 -16.61 -7.17 -7.49
CA LYS A 109 -16.72 -8.64 -7.45
C LYS A 109 -15.73 -9.37 -8.37
N LYS A 110 -14.88 -8.66 -9.11
CA LYS A 110 -13.96 -9.26 -10.09
C LYS A 110 -12.53 -8.75 -9.88
N ASN A 111 -11.69 -9.62 -9.34
CA ASN A 111 -10.25 -9.47 -9.41
C ASN A 111 -9.82 -9.49 -10.90
N THR A 112 -9.18 -8.42 -11.38
CA THR A 112 -8.74 -8.23 -12.78
C THR A 112 -7.22 -8.34 -12.93
N SER A 113 -6.57 -9.02 -11.99
CA SER A 113 -5.13 -9.25 -11.99
C SER A 113 -4.69 -10.07 -13.20
N LEU A 114 -3.48 -9.80 -13.68
CA LEU A 114 -2.87 -10.55 -14.79
C LEU A 114 -2.65 -12.02 -14.44
N ILE A 115 -2.45 -12.32 -13.16
CA ILE A 115 -2.24 -13.66 -12.62
C ILE A 115 -3.10 -13.81 -11.38
N ARG A 116 -3.71 -14.99 -11.23
CA ARG A 116 -4.41 -15.36 -9.99
C ARG A 116 -3.38 -15.79 -8.94
N GLU A 117 -2.92 -14.82 -8.15
CA GLU A 117 -2.06 -15.07 -7.00
C GLU A 117 -2.85 -14.89 -5.69
N THR A 118 -2.78 -15.90 -4.83
CA THR A 118 -3.56 -15.94 -3.60
C THR A 118 -2.90 -15.26 -2.41
N THR A 119 -1.59 -14.99 -2.48
CA THR A 119 -0.79 -14.51 -1.34
C THR A 119 0.00 -13.26 -1.74
N TYR A 120 1.21 -13.42 -2.29
CA TYR A 120 2.17 -12.34 -2.53
C TYR A 120 2.10 -11.78 -3.96
N SER A 121 1.03 -11.05 -4.29
CA SER A 121 0.87 -10.59 -5.65
C SER A 121 1.49 -9.22 -5.90
N VAL A 122 2.25 -9.13 -6.99
CA VAL A 122 2.69 -7.84 -7.56
C VAL A 122 1.72 -7.33 -8.64
N PHE A 123 0.69 -8.11 -8.99
CA PHE A 123 -0.27 -7.81 -10.05
C PHE A 123 -1.68 -7.54 -9.55
N ARG A 124 -1.91 -7.64 -8.23
CA ARG A 124 -3.24 -7.52 -7.63
C ARG A 124 -3.89 -6.20 -7.98
N ARG A 125 -4.98 -6.26 -8.72
CA ARG A 125 -5.76 -5.08 -9.11
C ARG A 125 -7.24 -5.34 -9.28
N HIS A 126 -8.01 -4.28 -9.10
CA HIS A 126 -9.43 -4.19 -9.36
C HIS A 126 -9.65 -3.00 -10.30
N GLU A 127 -10.32 -3.26 -11.42
CA GLU A 127 -10.60 -2.22 -12.42
C GLU A 127 -12.06 -1.75 -12.28
N THR A 128 -12.24 -0.43 -12.29
CA THR A 128 -13.51 0.23 -12.55
C THR A 128 -13.54 0.73 -13.99
N THR A 129 -14.59 1.44 -14.40
CA THR A 129 -14.70 2.00 -15.75
C THR A 129 -13.53 2.93 -16.12
N ASP A 130 -13.00 3.69 -15.15
CA ASP A 130 -12.01 4.73 -15.39
C ASP A 130 -10.70 4.57 -14.59
N LYS A 131 -10.63 3.64 -13.63
CA LYS A 131 -9.47 3.48 -12.74
C LYS A 131 -9.07 2.03 -12.50
N THR A 132 -7.83 1.87 -12.07
CA THR A 132 -7.23 0.65 -11.56
C THR A 132 -6.81 0.88 -10.12
N PHE A 133 -7.31 0.04 -9.22
CA PHE A 133 -6.98 0.03 -7.82
C PHE A 133 -6.05 -1.14 -7.50
N TRP A 134 -4.90 -0.86 -6.89
CA TRP A 134 -3.85 -1.84 -6.61
C TRP A 134 -3.77 -2.10 -5.10
N HIS A 135 -4.35 -3.22 -4.65
CA HIS A 135 -4.29 -3.66 -3.26
C HIS A 135 -2.99 -4.41 -2.97
N ILE A 136 -1.94 -3.67 -2.62
CA ILE A 136 -0.57 -4.21 -2.60
C ILE A 136 -0.31 -5.18 -1.45
N HIS A 137 -1.11 -5.09 -0.38
CA HIS A 137 -1.02 -5.97 0.79
C HIS A 137 -2.12 -7.03 0.85
N GLY A 138 -2.94 -7.15 -0.21
CA GLY A 138 -4.11 -8.04 -0.22
C GLY A 138 -5.43 -7.32 -0.04
N ASP A 139 -6.52 -8.07 -0.17
CA ASP A 139 -7.89 -7.56 -0.15
C ASP A 139 -8.80 -8.47 0.69
N CYS A 140 -9.90 -7.91 1.21
CA CYS A 140 -10.80 -8.63 2.10
C CYS A 140 -11.61 -9.73 1.39
N ASP A 141 -11.82 -9.63 0.07
CA ASP A 141 -12.50 -10.68 -0.73
C ASP A 141 -11.61 -11.93 -0.90
N SER A 142 -10.30 -11.77 -0.75
CA SER A 142 -9.31 -12.84 -0.82
C SER A 142 -8.53 -12.94 0.49
N PRO A 143 -9.11 -13.46 1.60
CA PRO A 143 -8.47 -13.45 2.92
C PRO A 143 -7.05 -14.00 2.96
N SER A 144 -6.74 -15.04 2.16
CA SER A 144 -5.39 -15.62 2.09
C SER A 144 -4.32 -14.64 1.62
N SER A 145 -4.73 -13.55 0.96
CA SER A 145 -3.84 -12.54 0.40
C SER A 145 -3.39 -11.49 1.40
N ILE A 146 -4.04 -11.42 2.56
CA ILE A 146 -3.77 -10.40 3.57
C ILE A 146 -2.35 -10.57 4.12
N ASN A 147 -1.53 -9.55 3.91
CA ASN A 147 -0.18 -9.41 4.44
C ASN A 147 -0.21 -8.63 5.76
N LEU A 148 -0.04 -9.31 6.88
CA LEU A 148 -0.01 -8.69 8.22
C LEU A 148 1.21 -9.12 9.03
N GLY A 149 1.52 -10.41 8.98
CA GLY A 149 2.69 -11.01 9.63
C GLY A 149 4.03 -10.66 8.97
N TYR A 150 5.10 -10.78 9.76
CA TYR A 150 6.48 -10.56 9.30
C TYR A 150 6.90 -11.54 8.20
N GLU A 151 6.45 -12.80 8.26
CA GLU A 151 6.68 -13.80 7.21
C GLU A 151 6.10 -13.32 5.87
N HIS A 152 4.89 -12.76 5.90
CA HIS A 152 4.22 -12.25 4.70
C HIS A 152 4.98 -11.12 4.02
N TYR A 153 5.48 -10.15 4.80
CA TYR A 153 6.29 -9.05 4.26
C TYR A 153 7.57 -9.59 3.59
N CYS A 154 8.18 -10.64 4.14
CA CYS A 154 9.36 -11.28 3.54
C CYS A 154 9.01 -11.99 2.23
N GLY A 155 7.90 -12.72 2.18
CA GLY A 155 7.39 -13.36 0.96
C GLY A 155 7.02 -12.35 -0.14
N GLN A 156 6.35 -11.25 0.24
CA GLN A 156 6.03 -10.14 -0.66
C GLN A 156 7.30 -9.52 -1.24
N LEU A 157 8.28 -9.21 -0.39
CA LEU A 157 9.57 -8.67 -0.81
C LEU A 157 10.28 -9.59 -1.81
N GLN A 158 10.24 -10.91 -1.61
CA GLN A 158 10.80 -11.86 -2.57
C GLN A 158 10.15 -11.71 -3.96
N LYS A 159 8.82 -11.68 -4.03
CA LYS A 159 8.10 -11.51 -5.31
C LYS A 159 8.39 -10.17 -5.98
N MET A 160 8.49 -9.10 -5.20
CA MET A 160 8.88 -7.79 -5.71
C MET A 160 10.30 -7.81 -6.28
N ARG A 161 11.26 -8.48 -5.61
CA ARG A 161 12.63 -8.63 -6.12
C ARG A 161 12.67 -9.44 -7.40
N ASP A 162 11.91 -10.53 -7.48
CA ASP A 162 11.82 -11.33 -8.69
C ASP A 162 11.28 -10.50 -9.85
N TYR A 163 10.20 -9.75 -9.65
CA TYR A 163 9.65 -8.88 -10.68
C TYR A 163 10.62 -7.78 -11.15
N VAL A 164 11.27 -7.11 -10.20
CA VAL A 164 12.06 -5.90 -10.50
C VAL A 164 13.48 -6.22 -10.98
N VAL A 165 14.12 -7.22 -10.36
CA VAL A 165 15.58 -7.44 -10.44
C VAL A 165 15.91 -8.70 -11.24
N ASN A 166 15.28 -9.83 -10.90
CA ASN A 166 15.68 -11.13 -11.44
C ASN A 166 14.95 -11.46 -12.75
N GLY A 167 13.72 -10.98 -12.89
CA GLY A 167 12.76 -11.50 -13.85
C GLY A 167 11.82 -12.52 -13.18
N THR A 168 10.63 -12.68 -13.76
CA THR A 168 9.61 -13.57 -13.20
C THR A 168 9.60 -14.93 -13.89
N ASN A 169 9.23 -15.96 -13.12
CA ASN A 169 9.09 -17.34 -13.61
C ASN A 169 7.63 -17.78 -13.73
N TYR A 170 6.68 -16.83 -13.83
CA TYR A 170 5.28 -17.19 -14.04
C TYR A 170 5.13 -17.93 -15.36
N THR A 171 4.25 -18.93 -15.41
CA THR A 171 3.97 -19.70 -16.64
C THR A 171 3.14 -18.92 -17.66
N SER A 172 2.43 -17.86 -17.23
CA SER A 172 1.59 -17.05 -18.12
C SER A 172 2.39 -16.32 -19.20
N ASP A 173 2.01 -16.47 -20.47
CA ASP A 173 2.65 -15.76 -21.59
C ASP A 173 2.35 -14.27 -21.61
N THR A 174 1.30 -13.82 -20.90
CA THR A 174 0.96 -12.39 -20.82
C THR A 174 1.93 -11.61 -19.94
N VAL A 175 2.67 -12.27 -19.06
CA VAL A 175 3.53 -11.62 -18.06
C VAL A 175 4.96 -11.56 -18.57
N PHE A 176 5.52 -10.36 -18.59
CA PHE A 176 6.90 -10.18 -19.03
C PHE A 176 7.86 -10.93 -18.10
N LYS A 177 8.71 -11.76 -18.71
CA LYS A 177 9.72 -12.56 -17.99
C LYS A 177 10.92 -11.72 -17.60
N ALA A 178 11.30 -10.77 -18.45
CA ALA A 178 12.43 -9.90 -18.18
C ALA A 178 12.17 -8.98 -16.97
N ALA A 179 13.18 -8.82 -16.11
CA ALA A 179 13.16 -7.92 -14.98
C ALA A 179 12.74 -6.49 -15.37
N LEU A 180 11.94 -5.81 -14.55
CA LEU A 180 11.51 -4.42 -14.80
C LEU A 180 12.69 -3.49 -15.14
N ILE A 181 13.79 -3.56 -14.39
CA ILE A 181 14.95 -2.69 -14.64
C ILE A 181 15.55 -2.93 -16.04
N LYS A 182 15.56 -4.18 -16.51
CA LYS A 182 16.02 -4.51 -17.86
C LYS A 182 15.05 -3.96 -18.91
N ARG A 183 13.73 -4.12 -18.71
CA ARG A 183 12.69 -3.58 -19.60
C ARG A 183 12.84 -2.07 -19.77
N LEU A 184 12.94 -1.34 -18.65
CA LEU A 184 13.09 0.12 -18.62
C LEU A 184 14.39 0.56 -19.32
N LYS A 185 15.53 -0.06 -18.98
CA LYS A 185 16.83 0.27 -19.59
C LYS A 185 16.86 0.03 -21.10
N GLN A 186 16.22 -1.03 -21.56
CA GLN A 186 16.17 -1.39 -22.98
C GLN A 186 15.05 -0.69 -23.74
N LYS A 187 14.19 0.06 -23.05
CA LYS A 187 12.98 0.70 -23.60
C LYS A 187 12.08 -0.30 -24.34
N LYS A 188 11.99 -1.53 -23.82
CA LYS A 188 11.24 -2.64 -24.41
C LYS A 188 10.21 -3.15 -23.40
N ASP A 189 9.06 -3.59 -23.89
CA ASP A 189 7.98 -4.18 -23.07
C ASP A 189 7.54 -3.23 -21.94
N LEU A 190 7.28 -1.97 -22.28
CA LEU A 190 7.01 -0.88 -21.32
C LEU A 190 5.54 -0.79 -20.89
N GLN A 191 4.69 -1.74 -21.31
CA GLN A 191 3.31 -1.79 -20.87
C GLN A 191 3.26 -2.00 -19.35
N LEU A 192 2.41 -1.21 -18.67
CA LEU A 192 2.18 -1.28 -17.24
C LEU A 192 1.58 -2.66 -16.89
N GLN A 193 2.29 -3.46 -16.09
CA GLN A 193 1.78 -4.74 -15.62
C GLN A 193 1.57 -4.79 -14.11
N SER A 194 2.39 -4.07 -13.35
CA SER A 194 2.39 -4.07 -11.89
C SER A 194 2.27 -2.65 -11.34
N TRP A 195 1.74 -2.53 -10.13
CA TRP A 195 1.82 -1.29 -9.36
C TRP A 195 3.28 -0.83 -9.14
N ILE A 196 4.25 -1.76 -9.15
CA ILE A 196 5.67 -1.44 -8.97
C ILE A 196 6.19 -0.60 -10.14
N ASP A 197 5.68 -0.82 -11.35
CA ASP A 197 6.06 -0.05 -12.54
C ASP A 197 5.77 1.45 -12.34
N LEU A 198 4.69 1.78 -11.61
CA LEU A 198 4.29 3.17 -11.33
C LEU A 198 5.37 3.92 -10.56
N PHE A 199 6.05 3.27 -9.60
CA PHE A 199 7.15 3.90 -8.84
C PHE A 199 8.31 4.32 -9.72
N PHE A 200 8.51 3.71 -10.89
CA PHE A 200 9.58 4.07 -11.82
C PHE A 200 9.12 4.98 -12.96
N THR A 201 7.81 5.18 -13.16
CA THR A 201 7.27 5.77 -14.38
C THR A 201 6.26 6.91 -14.15
N GLN A 202 5.69 7.05 -12.96
CA GLN A 202 4.70 8.09 -12.64
C GLN A 202 5.00 8.76 -11.32
N ASP A 203 4.61 10.03 -11.19
CA ASP A 203 4.69 10.69 -9.88
C ASP A 203 3.81 9.95 -8.87
N ILE A 204 4.30 9.70 -7.65
CA ILE A 204 3.51 9.02 -6.61
C ILE A 204 3.27 9.98 -5.46
N HIS A 205 1.99 10.18 -5.12
CA HIS A 205 1.58 10.92 -3.93
C HIS A 205 1.18 9.95 -2.83
N ILE A 206 1.98 9.88 -1.76
CA ILE A 206 1.78 8.98 -0.62
C ILE A 206 1.06 9.74 0.50
N LEU A 207 -0.16 9.31 0.83
CA LEU A 207 -1.01 9.94 1.86
C LEU A 207 -1.71 8.88 2.71
N GLY A 208 -1.98 9.19 3.98
CA GLY A 208 -2.68 8.30 4.90
C GLY A 208 -1.93 7.01 5.27
N LEU A 209 -0.68 6.87 4.83
CA LEU A 209 0.19 5.74 5.14
C LEU A 209 1.21 6.13 6.21
N SER A 210 1.26 5.36 7.30
CA SER A 210 2.26 5.52 8.34
C SER A 210 3.67 5.36 7.78
N LEU A 211 3.88 4.38 6.91
CA LEU A 211 5.20 4.02 6.40
C LEU A 211 6.17 3.73 7.53
N ASP A 212 5.76 2.83 8.43
CA ASP A 212 6.60 2.39 9.55
C ASP A 212 7.77 1.55 9.03
N PHE A 213 8.86 1.42 9.80
CA PHE A 213 10.06 0.70 9.38
C PHE A 213 9.83 -0.80 9.13
N VAL A 214 8.70 -1.34 9.61
CA VAL A 214 8.29 -2.72 9.33
C VAL A 214 7.67 -2.92 7.94
N GLU A 215 7.32 -1.86 7.23
CA GLU A 215 6.86 -1.92 5.83
C GLU A 215 8.08 -2.13 4.90
N ILE A 216 8.82 -3.23 5.16
CA ILE A 216 10.15 -3.50 4.60
C ILE A 216 10.15 -3.63 3.08
N ASP A 217 9.03 -4.02 2.50
CA ASP A 217 8.81 -4.18 1.08
C ASP A 217 8.73 -2.82 0.36
N LEU A 218 7.97 -1.87 0.91
CA LEU A 218 7.94 -0.48 0.45
C LEU A 218 9.27 0.22 0.68
N TRP A 219 9.90 0.06 1.86
CA TRP A 219 11.23 0.62 2.12
C TRP A 219 12.29 0.08 1.16
N TRP A 220 12.25 -1.21 0.87
CA TRP A 220 13.11 -1.81 -0.14
C TRP A 220 12.87 -1.19 -1.52
N LEU A 221 11.61 -1.00 -1.92
CA LEU A 221 11.29 -0.43 -3.24
C LEU A 221 11.80 1.01 -3.38
N LEU A 222 11.54 1.86 -2.38
CA LEU A 222 12.03 3.24 -2.34
C LEU A 222 13.56 3.28 -2.42
N THR A 223 14.23 2.45 -1.60
CA THR A 223 15.69 2.35 -1.56
C THR A 223 16.27 1.82 -2.86
N TYR A 224 15.67 0.79 -3.42
CA TYR A 224 16.13 0.21 -4.67
C TYR A 224 15.96 1.19 -5.83
N ARG A 225 14.84 1.90 -5.90
CA ARG A 225 14.60 2.97 -6.88
C ARG A 225 15.66 4.08 -6.75
N ALA A 226 15.86 4.63 -5.56
CA ALA A 226 16.85 5.69 -5.31
C ALA A 226 18.27 5.25 -5.67
N ARG A 227 18.67 4.01 -5.33
CA ARG A 227 19.97 3.46 -5.72
C ARG A 227 20.11 3.30 -7.24
N ASN A 228 19.05 2.94 -7.96
CA ASN A 228 19.11 2.91 -9.42
C ASN A 228 19.28 4.31 -10.02
N LYS A 229 18.58 5.31 -9.48
CA LYS A 229 18.67 6.71 -9.92
C LYS A 229 20.06 7.30 -9.65
N PHE A 230 20.54 7.26 -8.41
CA PHE A 230 21.75 7.99 -8.02
C PHE A 230 23.05 7.18 -8.12
N TYR A 231 23.05 5.93 -7.68
CA TYR A 231 24.27 5.11 -7.68
C TYR A 231 24.52 4.48 -9.06
N ARG A 232 23.49 3.91 -9.68
CA ARG A 232 23.61 3.34 -11.04
C ARG A 232 23.41 4.36 -12.17
N LYS A 233 23.07 5.61 -11.82
CA LYS A 233 22.87 6.72 -12.77
C LYS A 233 21.88 6.38 -13.89
N SER A 234 20.79 5.70 -13.54
CA SER A 234 19.75 5.31 -14.49
C SER A 234 18.97 6.54 -14.96
N ASP A 235 18.88 6.73 -16.27
CA ASP A 235 18.21 7.87 -16.92
C ASP A 235 16.70 7.69 -17.10
N PHE A 236 16.21 6.46 -16.94
CA PHE A 236 14.79 6.10 -17.08
C PHE A 236 13.92 6.49 -15.87
N ILE A 237 14.50 6.91 -14.74
CA ILE A 237 13.77 7.33 -13.55
C ILE A 237 13.69 8.86 -13.51
N GLN A 238 12.57 9.40 -14.01
CA GLN A 238 12.36 10.86 -14.14
C GLN A 238 11.22 11.40 -13.26
N ASN A 239 10.38 10.50 -12.74
CA ASN A 239 9.26 10.83 -11.87
C ASN A 239 9.70 11.26 -10.46
N GLN A 240 8.78 11.86 -9.71
CA GLN A 240 8.97 12.30 -8.32
C GLN A 240 8.03 11.56 -7.35
N LEU A 241 8.48 11.37 -6.12
CA LEU A 241 7.67 10.79 -5.05
C LEU A 241 7.42 11.84 -3.98
N PHE A 242 6.20 11.90 -3.45
CA PHE A 242 5.77 12.86 -2.45
C PHE A 242 5.20 12.14 -1.24
N TYR A 243 5.64 12.50 -0.03
CA TYR A 243 5.07 12.00 1.21
C TYR A 243 4.40 13.14 1.97
N TYR A 244 3.10 13.03 2.18
CA TYR A 244 2.30 14.03 2.88
C TYR A 244 2.23 13.72 4.38
N THR A 245 2.56 14.72 5.20
CA THR A 245 2.53 14.58 6.66
C THR A 245 2.01 15.85 7.34
N THR A 246 1.54 15.71 8.58
CA THR A 246 1.22 16.88 9.42
C THR A 246 2.49 17.43 10.06
N LYS A 247 2.45 18.68 10.50
CA LYS A 247 3.54 19.30 11.26
C LYS A 247 3.95 18.48 12.51
N LYS A 248 2.96 17.96 13.24
CA LYS A 248 3.17 17.10 14.41
C LYS A 248 3.99 15.85 14.06
N TRP A 249 3.57 15.11 13.03
CA TRP A 249 4.25 13.86 12.66
C TRP A 249 5.61 14.10 12.01
N HIS A 250 5.77 15.20 11.28
CA HIS A 250 7.07 15.62 10.77
C HIS A 250 8.10 15.83 11.89
N GLN A 251 7.69 16.43 13.01
CA GLN A 251 8.56 16.72 14.16
C GLN A 251 8.88 15.49 15.00
N ILE A 252 7.94 14.54 15.12
CA ILE A 252 8.13 13.34 15.95
C ILE A 252 8.88 12.25 15.18
N ALA A 253 8.61 12.06 13.89
CA ALA A 253 9.18 10.98 13.09
C ALA A 253 10.41 11.42 12.29
N VAL A 254 11.35 12.12 12.93
CA VAL A 254 12.50 12.75 12.26
C VAL A 254 13.33 11.75 11.45
N ASP A 255 13.63 10.59 12.02
CA ASP A 255 14.46 9.57 11.33
C ASP A 255 13.79 9.05 10.06
N LYS A 256 12.47 8.84 10.10
CA LYS A 256 11.69 8.48 8.91
C LYS A 256 11.75 9.59 7.86
N MET A 257 11.61 10.86 8.26
CA MET A 257 11.69 11.99 7.34
C MET A 257 13.08 12.10 6.69
N GLN A 258 14.15 11.86 7.46
CA GLN A 258 15.51 11.83 6.93
C GLN A 258 15.71 10.69 5.93
N LEU A 259 15.21 9.50 6.27
CA LEU A 259 15.31 8.33 5.39
C LEU A 259 14.50 8.52 4.09
N LEU A 260 13.30 9.09 4.16
CA LEU A 260 12.50 9.43 2.98
C LEU A 260 13.24 10.40 2.05
N LYS A 261 13.82 11.46 2.59
CA LYS A 261 14.63 12.42 1.80
C LYS A 261 15.82 11.74 1.14
N ALA A 262 16.53 10.87 1.86
CA ALA A 262 17.64 10.08 1.30
C ALA A 262 17.19 9.15 0.16
N ASN A 263 15.92 8.74 0.16
CA ASN A 263 15.29 7.90 -0.85
C ASN A 263 14.60 8.67 -1.99
N ASP A 264 14.97 9.94 -2.23
CA ASP A 264 14.40 10.77 -3.31
C ASP A 264 12.88 11.02 -3.15
N VAL A 265 12.40 11.07 -1.91
CA VAL A 265 11.00 11.40 -1.60
C VAL A 265 10.92 12.83 -1.05
N GLU A 266 10.15 13.67 -1.75
CA GLU A 266 9.84 15.04 -1.32
C GLU A 266 8.79 14.99 -0.20
N ILE A 267 9.04 15.70 0.89
CA ILE A 267 8.13 15.72 2.05
C ILE A 267 7.30 16.99 1.99
N ILE A 268 5.98 16.83 1.95
CA ILE A 268 5.02 17.91 1.96
C ILE A 268 4.38 17.98 3.35
N VAL A 269 4.62 19.08 4.05
CA VAL A 269 4.05 19.31 5.39
C VAL A 269 2.82 20.18 5.27
N ILE A 270 1.68 19.68 5.73
CA ILE A 270 0.43 20.43 5.82
C ILE A 270 0.15 20.78 7.29
N ASP A 271 0.07 22.08 7.59
CA ASP A 271 -0.31 22.57 8.91
C ASP A 271 -1.84 22.57 9.04
N GLU A 272 -2.39 21.41 9.41
CA GLU A 272 -3.80 21.19 9.68
C GLU A 272 -3.97 20.02 10.64
N SER A 273 -4.71 20.24 11.72
CA SER A 273 -4.98 19.22 12.75
C SER A 273 -6.29 18.48 12.51
N ASP A 274 -7.28 19.14 11.89
CA ASP A 274 -8.53 18.50 11.52
C ASP A 274 -8.28 17.55 10.34
N LYS A 275 -8.56 16.26 10.56
CA LYS A 275 -8.20 15.19 9.62
C LYS A 275 -8.87 15.38 8.26
N THR A 276 -10.14 15.74 8.26
CA THR A 276 -10.91 15.99 7.03
C THR A 276 -10.33 17.17 6.24
N LYS A 277 -10.09 18.32 6.90
CA LYS A 277 -9.47 19.49 6.27
C LYS A 277 -8.05 19.21 5.81
N TYR A 278 -7.29 18.39 6.54
CA TYR A 278 -5.93 17.98 6.19
C TYR A 278 -5.91 17.26 4.85
N TYR A 279 -6.75 16.23 4.68
CA TYR A 279 -6.83 15.51 3.41
C TYR A 279 -7.38 16.39 2.29
N LYS A 280 -8.38 17.24 2.54
CA LYS A 280 -8.84 18.23 1.54
C LYS A 280 -7.72 19.16 1.08
N LYS A 281 -6.85 19.62 1.98
CA LYS A 281 -5.67 20.43 1.64
C LYS A 281 -4.67 19.64 0.80
N ILE A 282 -4.40 18.37 1.11
CA ILE A 282 -3.54 17.50 0.29
C ILE A 282 -4.08 17.41 -1.14
N LEU A 283 -5.36 17.05 -1.29
CA LEU A 283 -5.97 16.89 -2.62
C LEU A 283 -5.95 18.21 -3.40
N LYS A 284 -6.15 19.36 -2.72
CA LYS A 284 -6.00 20.68 -3.33
C LYS A 284 -4.58 20.94 -3.84
N GLU A 285 -3.55 20.57 -3.09
CA GLU A 285 -2.16 20.73 -3.54
C GLU A 285 -1.80 19.82 -4.71
N ILE A 286 -2.32 18.58 -4.72
CA ILE A 286 -2.19 17.69 -5.88
C ILE A 286 -2.87 18.33 -7.11
N SER A 287 -4.10 18.82 -6.96
CA SER A 287 -4.82 19.51 -8.04
C SER A 287 -4.07 20.73 -8.55
N LYS A 288 -3.50 21.55 -7.66
CA LYS A 288 -2.69 22.71 -8.04
C LYS A 288 -1.44 22.29 -8.82
N ARG A 289 -0.73 21.25 -8.35
CA ARG A 289 0.50 20.74 -8.98
C ARG A 289 0.28 20.31 -10.44
N TYR A 290 -0.88 19.70 -10.73
CA TYR A 290 -1.21 19.24 -12.09
C TYR A 290 -2.16 20.17 -12.86
N GLN A 291 -2.43 21.38 -12.34
CA GLN A 291 -3.33 22.37 -12.94
C GLN A 291 -4.72 21.79 -13.26
N LEU A 292 -5.24 20.97 -12.34
CA LEU A 292 -6.55 20.37 -12.47
C LEU A 292 -7.64 21.42 -12.26
N PRO A 293 -8.78 21.34 -12.97
CA PRO A 293 -9.90 22.23 -12.73
C PRO A 293 -10.36 22.11 -11.27
N SER A 294 -10.70 23.24 -10.65
CA SER A 294 -11.28 23.23 -9.32
C SER A 294 -12.66 22.58 -9.41
N ASN A 295 -12.86 21.43 -8.75
CA ASN A 295 -14.18 20.83 -8.62
C ASN A 295 -15.09 21.85 -7.94
N LYS A 296 -16.14 22.29 -8.65
CA LYS A 296 -17.24 23.11 -8.11
C LYS A 296 -18.10 22.29 -7.16
#